data_AF-A0A2I2KV44-F1
#
_entry.id   AF-A0A2I2KV44-F1
#
_cell.length_a   1.000
_cell.length_b   1.000
_cell.length_c   1.000
_cell.angle_alpha   90.00
_cell.angle_beta   90.00
_cell.angle_gamma   90.00
#
_symmetry.space_group_name_H-M   'P 1'
#
loop_
_entity.id
_entity.type
_entity.pdbx_description
1 polymer ?
#
loop_
_entity_poly.entity_id
_entity_poly.type
_entity_poly.pdbx_seq_one_letter_code
_entity_poly.pdbx_strand_id
1 'polypeptide(L)'
;MTGAVPPDSSIPQLLVTVGTRVYPVDAPHEFTFGRAPDNTYRLDGNDLETPRYVGALTFHVRHWWVVNRSTRNSLTVFEDGLRVTLAPGESRLLFRPITLWAAGRGRGHWLDIDLPAVSGGYRRGGRAGRGSRAAGADRSAPASPAWARDIEEPLLEPLFRAGGPSEPMPAPRSPRVVTAPRSGGRVPGPRGW
;
A
#
# COMPACT_ATOMS: atom_id res chain seq x y z
N MET A 1 42.83 -0.89 -3.61
CA MET A 1 42.25 -0.09 -2.51
C MET A 1 40.99 0.56 -3.04
N THR A 2 39.83 -0.03 -2.78
CA THR A 2 38.54 0.45 -3.28
C THR A 2 38.08 1.57 -2.35
N GLY A 3 38.24 2.83 -2.77
CA GLY A 3 37.73 3.97 -2.02
C GLY A 3 36.22 3.92 -1.99
N ALA A 4 35.63 3.80 -0.80
CA ALA A 4 34.20 3.99 -0.61
C ALA A 4 33.87 5.44 -0.99
N VAL A 5 33.11 5.62 -2.06
CA VAL A 5 32.52 6.92 -2.40
C VAL A 5 31.60 7.29 -1.23
N PRO A 6 31.85 8.39 -0.51
CA PRO A 6 30.95 8.81 0.55
C PRO A 6 29.57 9.07 -0.08
N PRO A 7 28.46 8.69 0.58
CA PRO A 7 27.14 8.96 0.07
C PRO A 7 27.02 10.45 -0.23
N ASP A 8 26.59 10.77 -1.44
CA ASP A 8 26.35 12.14 -1.88
C ASP A 8 25.34 12.75 -0.91
N SER A 9 25.85 13.55 0.03
CA SER A 9 25.08 14.10 1.16
C SER A 9 24.07 15.17 0.70
N SER A 10 23.96 15.39 -0.62
CA SER A 10 22.96 16.25 -1.24
C SER A 10 21.62 15.55 -1.50
N ILE A 11 21.57 14.21 -1.48
CA ILE A 11 20.34 13.47 -1.71
C ILE A 11 19.52 13.42 -0.41
N PRO A 12 18.25 13.88 -0.40
CA PRO A 12 17.43 13.83 0.80
C PRO A 12 17.18 12.37 1.19
N GLN A 13 17.68 12.02 2.37
CA GLN A 13 17.58 10.69 2.94
C GLN A 13 16.57 10.65 4.08
N LEU A 14 15.62 9.72 4.01
CA LEU A 14 14.70 9.41 5.09
C LEU A 14 15.19 8.16 5.82
N LEU A 15 15.01 8.08 7.14
CA LEU A 15 15.29 6.87 7.92
C LEU A 15 13.97 6.23 8.37
N VAL A 16 13.81 4.94 8.08
CA VAL A 16 12.69 4.14 8.58
C VAL A 16 13.21 3.20 9.65
N THR A 17 12.68 3.32 10.86
CA THR A 17 12.99 2.42 11.96
C THR A 17 11.82 1.46 12.17
N VAL A 18 12.11 0.16 12.17
CA VAL A 18 11.13 -0.88 12.49
C VAL A 18 11.70 -1.86 13.49
N GLY A 19 11.17 -1.80 14.72
CA GLY A 19 11.73 -2.54 15.85
C GLY A 19 13.20 -2.14 16.05
N THR A 20 14.11 -3.06 15.80
CA THR A 20 15.57 -2.82 15.92
C THR A 20 16.27 -2.58 14.59
N ARG A 21 15.53 -2.55 13.48
CA ARG A 21 16.10 -2.38 12.13
C ARG A 21 15.93 -0.94 11.68
N VAL A 22 16.96 -0.39 11.05
CA VAL A 22 16.95 0.94 10.46
C VAL A 22 17.20 0.80 8.97
N TYR A 23 16.37 1.45 8.17
CA TYR A 23 16.42 1.44 6.71
C TYR A 23 16.65 2.88 6.23
N PRO A 24 17.85 3.20 5.72
CA PRO A 24 18.04 4.44 4.99
C PRO A 24 17.33 4.36 3.64
N VAL A 25 16.62 5.43 3.29
CA VAL A 25 15.85 5.54 2.05
C VAL A 25 16.28 6.82 1.35
N ASP A 26 17.04 6.66 0.28
CA ASP A 26 17.55 7.78 -0.52
C ASP A 26 16.56 8.12 -1.63
N ALA A 27 16.26 9.41 -1.83
CA ALA A 27 15.48 9.82 -2.99
C ALA A 27 16.18 9.42 -4.31
N PRO A 28 15.44 9.03 -5.36
CA PRO A 28 13.98 8.92 -5.43
C PRO A 28 13.47 7.52 -5.07
N HIS A 29 14.28 6.67 -4.43
CA HIS A 29 13.90 5.30 -4.14
C HIS A 29 12.70 5.23 -3.21
N GLU A 30 11.87 4.25 -3.47
CA GLU A 30 10.68 4.00 -2.70
C GLU A 30 10.96 3.01 -1.57
N PHE A 31 10.39 3.28 -0.39
CA PHE A 31 10.32 2.29 0.68
C PHE A 31 8.90 1.73 0.78
N THR A 32 8.74 0.43 0.52
CA THR A 32 7.45 -0.26 0.56
C THR A 32 7.33 -1.13 1.80
N PHE A 33 6.12 -1.26 2.32
CA PHE A 33 5.83 -2.18 3.41
C PHE A 33 4.48 -2.88 3.26
N GLY A 34 4.46 -4.15 3.63
CA GLY A 34 3.29 -5.02 3.51
C GLY A 34 3.66 -6.49 3.66
N ARG A 35 2.69 -7.38 3.55
CA ARG A 35 2.92 -8.84 3.70
C ARG A 35 3.71 -9.46 2.53
N ALA A 36 3.61 -8.88 1.34
CA ALA A 36 4.20 -9.44 0.14
C ALA A 36 5.74 -9.46 0.24
N PRO A 37 6.41 -10.50 -0.32
CA PRO A 37 7.84 -10.72 -0.14
C PRO A 37 8.73 -9.72 -0.89
N ASP A 38 8.16 -8.99 -1.84
CA ASP A 38 8.77 -7.95 -2.66
C ASP A 38 8.78 -6.58 -1.97
N ASN A 39 8.13 -6.41 -0.83
CA ASN A 39 8.22 -5.15 -0.07
C ASN A 39 9.61 -4.97 0.56
N THR A 40 10.10 -3.73 0.59
CA THR A 40 11.35 -3.35 1.27
C THR A 40 11.34 -3.81 2.72
N TYR A 41 10.24 -3.59 3.42
CA TYR A 41 9.96 -4.19 4.71
C TYR A 41 8.76 -5.12 4.65
N ARG A 42 9.05 -6.42 4.73
CA ARG A 42 8.03 -7.45 4.81
C ARG A 42 7.43 -7.49 6.22
N LEU A 43 6.17 -7.08 6.34
CA LEU A 43 5.33 -7.36 7.52
C LEU A 43 5.09 -8.86 7.65
N ASP A 44 4.52 -9.34 8.76
CA ASP A 44 4.37 -10.79 8.99
C ASP A 44 3.76 -11.49 7.75
N GLY A 45 4.60 -12.34 7.12
CA GLY A 45 4.28 -13.03 5.88
C GLY A 45 3.06 -13.93 6.00
N ASN A 46 2.75 -14.39 7.21
CA ASN A 46 1.67 -15.33 7.51
C ASN A 46 0.37 -14.62 7.92
N ASP A 47 0.42 -13.31 8.16
CA ASP A 47 -0.75 -12.54 8.59
C ASP A 47 -1.67 -12.20 7.41
N LEU A 48 -2.68 -13.04 7.19
CA LEU A 48 -3.64 -12.85 6.09
C LEU A 48 -4.50 -11.58 6.22
N GLU A 49 -4.61 -10.96 7.40
CA GLU A 49 -5.34 -9.70 7.58
C GLU A 49 -4.50 -8.49 7.20
N THR A 50 -3.17 -8.64 7.22
CA THR A 50 -2.25 -7.64 6.70
C THR A 50 -2.28 -7.66 5.16
N PRO A 51 -2.58 -6.52 4.51
CA PRO A 51 -2.54 -6.38 3.06
C PRO A 51 -1.18 -6.75 2.48
N ARG A 52 -1.19 -7.28 1.25
CA ARG A 52 0.03 -7.56 0.49
C ARG A 52 0.91 -6.31 0.34
N TYR A 53 0.26 -5.17 0.07
CA TYR A 53 0.87 -3.85 0.02
C TYR A 53 0.07 -2.95 0.95
N VAL A 54 0.70 -2.45 2.02
CA VAL A 54 0.03 -1.61 3.02
C VAL A 54 0.29 -0.15 2.70
N GLY A 55 1.55 0.21 2.52
CA GLY A 55 1.90 1.58 2.22
C GLY A 55 3.29 1.71 1.60
N ALA A 56 3.57 2.94 1.20
CA ALA A 56 4.82 3.33 0.60
C ALA A 56 5.26 4.70 1.11
N LEU A 57 6.57 4.89 1.20
CA LEU A 57 7.19 6.20 1.30
C LEU A 57 7.78 6.54 -0.05
N THR A 58 7.25 7.56 -0.69
CA THR A 58 7.64 7.97 -2.04
C THR A 58 8.19 9.39 -2.01
N PHE A 59 9.16 9.66 -2.90
CA PHE A 59 9.70 11.00 -3.07
C PHE A 59 9.15 11.62 -4.35
N HIS A 60 8.28 12.63 -4.22
CA HIS A 60 7.67 13.33 -5.33
C HIS A 60 7.71 14.84 -5.12
N VAL A 61 7.98 15.58 -6.19
CA VAL A 61 8.03 17.06 -6.19
C VAL A 61 8.95 17.57 -5.06
N ARG A 62 10.12 16.95 -4.89
CA ARG A 62 11.12 17.26 -3.85
C ARG A 62 10.68 17.04 -2.40
N HIS A 63 9.61 16.30 -2.16
CA HIS A 63 9.13 15.99 -0.82
C HIS A 63 8.86 14.51 -0.64
N TRP A 64 8.97 14.05 0.61
CA TRP A 64 8.55 12.72 1.01
C TRP A 64 7.05 12.69 1.26
N TRP A 65 6.41 11.63 0.80
CA TRP A 65 5.01 11.34 0.99
C TRP A 65 4.85 9.95 1.57
N VAL A 66 3.89 9.79 2.47
CA VAL A 66 3.36 8.47 2.81
C VAL A 66 2.09 8.25 1.99
N VAL A 67 1.98 7.06 1.37
CA VAL A 67 0.83 6.66 0.55
C VAL A 67 0.26 5.38 1.13
N ASN A 68 -1.05 5.35 1.36
CA ASN A 68 -1.74 4.11 1.68
C ASN A 68 -2.00 3.33 0.39
N ARG A 69 -1.30 2.20 0.23
CA ARG A 69 -1.42 1.30 -0.94
C ARG A 69 -2.36 0.12 -0.69
N SER A 70 -2.93 0.04 0.50
CA SER A 70 -3.95 -0.97 0.78
C SER A 70 -5.17 -0.71 -0.06
N THR A 71 -5.85 -1.78 -0.49
CA THR A 71 -7.16 -1.72 -1.14
C THR A 71 -8.32 -1.81 -0.15
N ARG A 72 -8.05 -2.03 1.14
CA ARG A 72 -9.08 -2.32 2.15
C ARG A 72 -8.85 -1.66 3.49
N ASN A 73 -7.60 -1.60 3.94
CA ASN A 73 -7.28 -1.16 5.30
C ASN A 73 -6.82 0.30 5.28
N SER A 74 -7.23 1.05 6.29
CA SER A 74 -6.66 2.37 6.52
C SER A 74 -5.24 2.26 7.09
N LEU A 75 -4.41 3.24 6.75
CA LEU A 75 -3.10 3.45 7.36
C LEU A 75 -3.21 4.58 8.38
N THR A 76 -2.78 4.34 9.61
CA THR A 76 -2.81 5.40 10.63
C THR A 76 -1.45 6.06 10.73
N VAL A 77 -1.44 7.39 10.74
CA VAL A 77 -0.27 8.25 10.93
C VAL A 77 -0.41 8.95 12.27
N PHE A 78 0.62 8.87 13.10
CA PHE A 78 0.76 9.60 14.35
C PHE A 78 1.80 10.69 14.19
N GLU A 79 1.41 11.93 14.43
CA GLU A 79 2.25 13.11 14.26
C GLU A 79 1.96 14.09 15.40
N ASP A 80 2.97 14.47 16.20
CA ASP A 80 2.82 15.41 17.32
C ASP A 80 1.64 15.08 18.27
N GLY A 81 1.38 13.78 18.49
CA GLY A 81 0.26 13.30 19.31
C GLY A 81 -1.11 13.32 18.62
N LEU A 82 -1.20 13.79 17.38
CA LEU A 82 -2.39 13.69 16.55
C LEU A 82 -2.42 12.37 15.81
N ARG A 83 -3.62 11.80 15.68
CA ARG A 83 -3.91 10.62 14.88
C ARG A 83 -4.60 11.05 13.60
N VAL A 84 -3.99 10.74 12.46
CA VAL A 84 -4.57 10.92 11.13
C VAL A 84 -4.75 9.55 10.50
N THR A 85 -5.92 9.31 9.91
CA THR A 85 -6.23 8.05 9.21
C THR A 85 -6.22 8.33 7.71
N LEU A 86 -5.41 7.58 6.97
CA LEU A 86 -5.39 7.61 5.51
C LEU A 86 -6.25 6.45 4.98
N ALA A 87 -7.30 6.77 4.24
CA ALA A 87 -8.09 5.78 3.52
C ALA A 87 -7.26 5.11 2.41
N PRO A 88 -7.70 3.94 1.88
CA PRO A 88 -7.12 3.34 0.68
C PRO A 88 -6.89 4.37 -0.45
N GLY A 89 -5.66 4.43 -0.97
CA GLY A 89 -5.27 5.37 -2.04
C GLY A 89 -4.93 6.79 -1.59
N GLU A 90 -5.21 7.16 -0.34
CA GLU A 90 -4.85 8.49 0.17
C GLU A 90 -3.34 8.62 0.42
N SER A 91 -2.86 9.85 0.31
CA SER A 91 -1.47 10.20 0.58
C SER A 91 -1.37 11.42 1.49
N ARG A 92 -0.22 11.54 2.16
CA ARG A 92 0.09 12.66 3.04
C ARG A 92 1.54 13.08 2.89
N LEU A 93 1.74 14.38 2.75
CA LEU A 93 3.06 15.02 2.76
C LEU A 93 3.73 14.86 4.13
N LEU A 94 5.00 14.50 4.13
CA LEU A 94 5.83 14.38 5.33
C LEU A 94 6.70 15.62 5.50
N PHE A 95 6.50 16.34 6.60
CA PHE A 95 7.28 17.52 6.97
C PHE A 95 7.88 17.43 8.38
N ARG A 96 7.51 16.41 9.15
CA ARG A 96 8.05 16.07 10.47
C ARG A 96 8.27 14.57 10.62
N PRO A 97 9.07 14.14 11.62
CA PRO A 97 9.08 12.76 12.04
C PRO A 97 7.67 12.29 12.42
N ILE A 98 7.31 11.08 12.00
CA ILE A 98 6.00 10.49 12.25
C ILE A 98 6.14 9.03 12.65
N THR A 99 5.10 8.50 13.30
CA THR A 99 4.97 7.07 13.52
C THR A 99 3.80 6.55 12.71
N LEU A 100 4.02 5.50 11.92
CA LEU A 100 2.99 4.80 11.16
C LEU A 100 2.50 3.59 11.92
N TRP A 101 1.20 3.32 11.81
CA TRP A 101 0.57 2.11 12.30
C TRP A 101 -0.23 1.44 11.19
N ALA A 102 0.12 0.19 10.93
CA ALA A 102 -0.56 -0.71 10.01
C ALA A 102 -1.33 -1.78 10.79
N ALA A 103 -2.62 -1.96 10.46
CA ALA A 103 -3.43 -3.02 11.04
C ALA A 103 -2.99 -4.42 10.56
N GLY A 104 -3.01 -5.39 11.46
CA GLY A 104 -2.77 -6.81 11.20
C GLY A 104 -3.57 -7.70 12.17
N ARG A 105 -3.48 -9.03 12.02
CA ARG A 105 -4.29 -9.99 12.77
C ARG A 105 -3.89 -10.02 14.25
N GLY A 106 -4.72 -9.39 15.08
CA GLY A 106 -4.55 -9.33 16.53
C GLY A 106 -3.34 -8.52 17.01
N ARG A 107 -2.51 -7.98 16.10
CA ARG A 107 -1.36 -7.11 16.37
C ARG A 107 -1.21 -6.12 15.23
N GLY A 108 -0.91 -4.87 15.57
CA GLY A 108 -0.54 -3.86 14.58
C GLY A 108 0.98 -3.75 14.42
N HIS A 109 1.41 -3.24 13.28
CA HIS A 109 2.81 -3.01 12.96
C HIS A 109 3.12 -1.52 13.05
N TRP A 110 4.18 -1.20 13.78
CA TRP A 110 4.65 0.18 14.00
C TRP A 110 5.91 0.44 13.18
N LEU A 111 5.97 1.60 12.53
CA LEU A 111 7.17 2.07 11.82
C LEU A 111 7.41 3.53 12.22
N ASP A 112 8.61 3.85 12.67
CA ASP A 112 9.01 5.23 12.97
C ASP A 112 9.76 5.81 11.78
N ILE A 113 9.38 7.02 11.39
CA ILE A 113 9.90 7.70 10.20
C ILE A 113 10.60 8.96 10.66
N ASP A 114 11.93 8.99 10.51
CA ASP A 114 12.71 10.20 10.72
C ASP A 114 13.01 10.85 9.38
N LEU A 115 12.63 12.12 9.27
CA LEU A 115 12.93 12.94 8.11
C LEU A 115 14.35 13.50 8.20
N PRO A 116 15.03 13.69 7.07
CA PRO A 116 16.30 14.40 7.07
C PRO A 116 16.07 15.77 7.67
N ALA A 117 16.96 16.20 8.57
CA ALA A 117 16.99 17.60 8.96
C ALA A 117 17.18 18.40 7.68
N VAL A 118 16.12 19.09 7.24
CA VAL A 118 16.22 20.00 6.10
C VAL A 118 17.25 21.03 6.52
N SER A 119 18.45 20.96 5.96
CA SER A 119 19.50 21.99 6.06
C SER A 119 18.99 23.23 5.31
N GLY A 120 18.00 23.87 5.89
CA GLY A 120 17.12 24.85 5.28
C GLY A 120 16.30 25.53 6.37
N GLY A 121 16.99 26.17 7.31
CA GLY A 121 16.56 27.43 7.90
C GLY A 121 15.16 27.53 8.52
N TYR A 122 14.71 26.55 9.31
CA TYR A 122 13.69 26.83 10.34
C TYR A 122 14.32 26.72 11.72
N ARG A 123 14.98 27.81 12.16
CA ARG A 123 15.36 27.99 13.56
C ARG A 123 14.09 28.06 14.40
N ARG A 124 13.61 26.93 14.91
CA ARG A 124 12.64 26.94 16.01
C ARG A 124 13.41 27.24 17.29
N GLY A 125 13.46 28.53 17.63
CA GLY A 125 13.98 29.01 18.90
C GLY A 125 13.33 28.25 20.06
N GLY A 126 14.17 27.76 20.96
CA GLY A 126 13.71 27.07 22.16
C GLY A 126 13.01 28.01 23.14
N ARG A 127 12.08 27.47 23.92
CA ARG A 127 12.09 27.57 25.38
C ARG A 127 11.06 26.61 25.99
N ALA A 128 11.46 26.00 27.09
CA ALA A 128 10.64 25.19 27.99
C ALA A 128 9.42 25.97 28.54
N GLY A 129 8.33 25.25 28.83
CA GLY A 129 7.16 25.80 29.52
C GLY A 129 6.12 24.72 29.82
N ARG A 130 5.69 24.69 31.09
CA ARG A 130 4.90 23.67 31.80
C ARG A 130 3.41 24.08 31.87
N GLY A 131 2.51 23.10 31.98
CA GLY A 131 1.09 23.24 32.39
C GLY A 131 0.11 23.43 31.21
N SER A 132 -1.17 23.12 31.25
CA SER A 132 -2.12 22.45 32.16
C SER A 132 -3.46 22.35 31.38
N ARG A 133 -4.35 21.45 31.83
CA ARG A 133 -5.68 21.08 31.28
C ARG A 133 -6.63 22.22 30.86
N ALA A 134 -7.52 21.93 29.88
CA ALA A 134 -9.01 22.05 29.85
C ALA A 134 -9.50 22.18 28.38
N ALA A 135 -10.32 21.29 27.82
CA ALA A 135 -11.81 21.22 27.81
C ALA A 135 -12.52 22.17 26.81
N GLY A 136 -13.44 21.61 26.00
CA GLY A 136 -14.42 22.31 25.12
C GLY A 136 -14.15 22.12 23.62
N ALA A 137 -14.76 21.16 22.94
CA ALA A 137 -16.11 21.16 22.34
C ALA A 137 -16.25 22.00 21.04
N ASP A 138 -16.65 21.28 19.98
CA ASP A 138 -17.39 21.72 18.78
C ASP A 138 -16.74 22.74 17.83
N ARG A 139 -16.31 22.24 16.65
CA ARG A 139 -16.87 22.64 15.34
C ARG A 139 -16.21 21.93 14.15
N SER A 140 -17.09 21.36 13.33
CA SER A 140 -17.03 21.20 11.87
C SER A 140 -15.70 20.76 11.24
N ALA A 141 -15.69 19.52 10.73
CA ALA A 141 -14.73 19.09 9.72
C ALA A 141 -14.80 20.03 8.50
N PRO A 142 -13.68 20.61 8.03
CA PRO A 142 -13.68 21.28 6.74
C PRO A 142 -13.86 20.22 5.65
N ALA A 143 -14.83 20.46 4.77
CA ALA A 143 -15.01 19.72 3.54
C ALA A 143 -13.67 19.62 2.78
N SER A 144 -13.40 18.44 2.22
CA SER A 144 -12.22 18.20 1.39
C SER A 144 -12.03 19.33 0.38
N PRO A 145 -10.83 19.93 0.29
CA PRO A 145 -10.57 20.99 -0.67
C PRO A 145 -10.73 20.46 -2.11
N ALA A 146 -11.23 21.32 -2.99
CA ALA A 146 -11.64 21.00 -4.35
C ALA A 146 -10.55 20.36 -5.26
N TRP A 147 -9.28 20.42 -4.88
CA TRP A 147 -8.18 19.78 -5.63
C TRP A 147 -8.20 18.24 -5.56
N ALA A 148 -9.04 17.64 -4.71
CA ALA A 148 -9.32 16.21 -4.71
C ALA A 148 -10.18 15.75 -5.91
N ARG A 149 -10.67 16.67 -6.76
CA ARG A 149 -11.48 16.36 -7.96
C ARG A 149 -10.74 16.53 -9.28
N ASP A 150 -9.56 17.15 -9.28
CA ASP A 150 -8.82 17.52 -10.49
C ASP A 150 -7.57 16.64 -10.74
N ILE A 151 -7.61 15.38 -10.30
CA ILE A 151 -6.68 14.37 -10.83
C ILE A 151 -7.26 13.91 -12.16
N GLU A 152 -7.05 14.72 -13.20
CA GLU A 152 -7.00 14.20 -14.57
C GLU A 152 -5.88 13.15 -14.59
N GLU A 153 -6.22 11.89 -14.85
CA GLU A 153 -5.26 10.81 -15.08
C GLU A 153 -4.43 11.10 -16.34
N PRO A 154 -3.10 11.27 -16.27
CA PRO A 154 -2.26 11.17 -17.44
C PRO A 154 -1.44 9.87 -17.30
N LEU A 155 -1.88 8.85 -18.03
CA LEU A 155 -1.03 7.81 -18.60
C LEU A 155 -0.11 7.07 -17.61
N LEU A 156 -0.69 6.20 -16.78
CA LEU A 156 -0.02 4.94 -16.48
C LEU A 156 -0.16 4.03 -17.71
N GLU A 157 0.72 4.22 -18.70
CA GLU A 157 0.92 3.18 -19.70
C GLU A 157 1.39 1.88 -19.00
N PRO A 158 0.80 0.73 -19.35
CA PRO A 158 1.12 -0.54 -18.72
C PRO A 158 2.43 -1.09 -19.27
N LEU A 159 3.48 -1.09 -18.45
CA LEU A 159 4.73 -1.81 -18.71
C LEU A 159 4.56 -3.32 -18.46
N PHE A 160 3.50 -3.93 -19.02
CA PHE A 160 3.33 -5.38 -19.11
C PHE A 160 2.80 -5.74 -20.50
N ARG A 161 3.73 -5.90 -21.44
CA ARG A 161 3.49 -6.63 -22.69
C ARG A 161 3.51 -8.13 -22.38
N ALA A 162 2.34 -8.75 -22.34
CA ALA A 162 2.20 -10.20 -22.54
C ALA A 162 0.83 -10.51 -23.15
N GLY A 163 0.83 -11.06 -24.38
CA GLY A 163 -0.32 -11.75 -24.98
C GLY A 163 -1.04 -10.97 -26.09
N GLY A 164 -1.09 -11.57 -27.28
CA GLY A 164 -1.63 -11.00 -28.52
C GLY A 164 -3.16 -10.83 -28.59
N PRO A 165 -3.68 -10.44 -29.76
CA PRO A 165 -5.03 -9.92 -29.93
C PRO A 165 -6.13 -10.99 -29.81
N SER A 166 -7.19 -10.61 -29.07
CA SER A 166 -8.46 -11.31 -29.01
C SER A 166 -9.19 -11.22 -30.36
N GLU A 167 -9.10 -12.28 -31.15
CA GLU A 167 -10.00 -12.53 -32.27
C GLU A 167 -11.36 -13.02 -31.70
N PRO A 168 -12.52 -12.50 -32.16
CA PRO A 168 -13.81 -12.92 -31.64
C PRO A 168 -14.13 -14.35 -32.10
N MET A 169 -14.08 -15.30 -31.17
CA MET A 169 -14.47 -16.68 -31.42
C MET A 169 -16.00 -16.80 -31.55
N PRO A 170 -16.54 -17.43 -32.61
CA PRO A 170 -17.98 -17.64 -32.78
C PRO A 170 -18.54 -18.68 -31.79
N ALA A 171 -19.82 -18.50 -31.44
CA ALA A 171 -20.58 -19.31 -30.50
C ALA A 171 -20.48 -20.85 -30.76
N PRO A 172 -20.52 -21.69 -29.72
CA PRO A 172 -20.56 -23.14 -29.90
C PRO A 172 -21.89 -23.54 -30.56
N ARG A 173 -21.79 -24.12 -31.76
CA ARG A 173 -22.89 -24.86 -32.38
C ARG A 173 -23.19 -26.09 -31.52
N SER A 174 -24.44 -26.20 -31.08
CA SER A 174 -24.98 -27.37 -30.38
C SER A 174 -24.60 -28.67 -31.09
N PRO A 175 -24.17 -29.72 -30.38
CA PRO A 175 -24.02 -31.02 -31.00
C PRO A 175 -25.40 -31.53 -31.43
N ARG A 176 -25.53 -31.80 -32.73
CA ARG A 176 -26.65 -32.57 -33.29
C ARG A 176 -26.75 -33.90 -32.52
N VAL A 177 -27.94 -34.14 -31.98
CA VAL A 177 -28.38 -35.45 -31.50
C VAL A 177 -28.19 -36.46 -32.63
N VAL A 178 -27.19 -37.33 -32.51
CA VAL A 178 -27.10 -38.55 -33.30
C VAL A 178 -27.96 -39.58 -32.58
N THR A 179 -29.17 -39.78 -33.08
CA THR A 179 -30.04 -40.90 -32.74
C THR A 179 -29.36 -42.20 -33.16
N ALA A 180 -28.85 -42.96 -32.19
CA ALA A 180 -28.51 -44.36 -32.40
C ALA A 180 -29.80 -45.21 -32.54
N PRO A 181 -29.84 -46.19 -33.45
CA PRO A 181 -31.01 -47.04 -33.63
C PRO A 181 -31.23 -47.97 -32.43
N ARG A 182 -32.48 -48.03 -31.97
CA ARG A 182 -33.00 -49.02 -31.03
C ARG A 182 -32.78 -50.45 -31.55
N SER A 183 -32.01 -51.24 -30.83
CA SER A 183 -32.03 -52.71 -30.91
C SER A 183 -32.07 -53.31 -29.50
N GLY A 184 -33.10 -52.92 -28.73
CA GLY A 184 -33.51 -53.63 -27.51
C GLY A 184 -34.46 -54.76 -27.85
N GLY A 185 -33.91 -55.89 -28.32
CA GLY A 185 -34.63 -57.15 -28.42
C GLY A 185 -34.96 -57.68 -27.03
N ARG A 186 -36.23 -57.98 -26.80
CA ARG A 186 -36.78 -58.51 -25.55
C ARG A 186 -37.26 -59.93 -25.80
N VAL A 187 -36.69 -60.94 -25.14
CA VAL A 187 -37.37 -62.17 -24.70
C VAL A 187 -36.50 -62.94 -23.67
N PRO A 188 -37.06 -63.82 -22.82
CA PRO A 188 -36.74 -63.89 -21.39
C PRO A 188 -36.30 -65.28 -20.87
N GLY A 189 -35.78 -65.31 -19.63
CA GLY A 189 -35.75 -66.49 -18.75
C GLY A 189 -34.74 -67.59 -19.11
N PRO A 190 -34.32 -68.44 -18.14
CA PRO A 190 -35.25 -69.18 -17.28
C PRO A 190 -35.00 -69.03 -15.77
N ARG A 191 -36.01 -69.49 -15.02
CA ARG A 191 -36.13 -69.59 -13.56
C ARG A 191 -35.56 -70.91 -13.06
N GLY A 192 -34.96 -70.90 -11.85
CA GLY A 192 -34.82 -72.04 -10.91
C GLY A 192 -33.97 -73.21 -11.43
N TRP A 193 -33.22 -73.95 -10.61
CA TRP A 193 -33.25 -74.21 -9.17
C TRP A 193 -31.81 -74.28 -8.67
#